data_AF-A0A2Z2KFZ0-F1
#
_entry.id   AF-A0A2Z2KFZ0-F1
#
_cell.length_a   1.000
_cell.length_b   1.000
_cell.length_c   1.000
_cell.angle_alpha   90.00
_cell.angle_beta   90.00
_cell.angle_gamma   90.00
#
_symmetry.space_group_name_H-M   'P 1'
#
loop_
_entity.id
_entity.type
_entity.pdbx_description
1 polymer ?
#
loop_
_entity_poly.entity_id
_entity_poly.type
_entity_poly.pdbx_seq_one_letter_code
_entity_poly.pdbx_strand_id
1 'polypeptide(L)' 'MEPHERMEFELANDSLMKALPALLGAYVTVAKAHKAYFDELVKAGFSEPQALHIVSIQGVTGGLNGGNYK' A
#
# COMPACT_ATOMS: atom_id res chain seq x y z
N MET A 1 -25.26 -23.28 -9.62
CA MET A 1 -25.41 -21.83 -9.44
C MET A 1 -26.74 -21.46 -10.03
N GLU A 2 -27.66 -21.11 -9.15
CA GLU A 2 -29.01 -20.67 -9.49
C GLU A 2 -28.97 -19.36 -10.29
N PRO A 3 -30.03 -19.02 -11.04
CA PRO A 3 -30.05 -17.82 -11.88
C PRO A 3 -29.73 -16.52 -11.14
N HIS A 4 -30.20 -16.37 -9.89
CA HIS A 4 -29.95 -15.19 -9.07
C HIS A 4 -28.49 -15.11 -8.58
N GLU A 5 -27.91 -16.24 -8.17
CA GLU A 5 -26.50 -16.32 -7.76
C GLU A 5 -25.55 -15.95 -8.91
N ARG A 6 -25.90 -16.31 -10.16
CA ARG A 6 -25.14 -15.91 -11.35
C ARG A 6 -25.18 -14.40 -11.59
N MET A 7 -26.37 -13.81 -11.46
CA MET A 7 -26.56 -12.36 -11.61
C MET A 7 -25.78 -11.58 -10.54
N GLU A 8 -25.81 -12.04 -9.29
CA GLU A 8 -25.04 -11.45 -8.20
C GLU A 8 -23.52 -11.55 -8.44
N PHE A 9 -23.05 -12.70 -8.93
CA PHE A 9 -21.66 -12.90 -9.31
C PHE A 9 -21.22 -11.94 -10.42
N GLU A 10 -22.03 -11.78 -11.47
CA GLU A 10 -21.73 -10.88 -12.59
C GLU A 10 -21.66 -9.41 -12.14
N LEU A 11 -22.58 -8.96 -11.27
CA LEU A 11 -22.56 -7.62 -10.68
C LEU A 11 -21.32 -7.37 -9.80
N ALA A 12 -20.94 -8.37 -9.00
CA ALA A 12 -19.75 -8.30 -8.17
C ALA A 12 -18.46 -8.26 -9.02
N ASN A 13 -18.40 -9.08 -10.06
CA ASN A 13 -17.28 -9.13 -10.99
C ASN A 13 -17.12 -7.80 -11.75
N ASP A 14 -18.21 -7.23 -12.26
CA ASP A 14 -18.20 -5.93 -12.94
C ASP A 14 -17.72 -4.81 -12.00
N SER A 15 -18.15 -4.84 -10.75
CA SER A 15 -17.72 -3.87 -9.74
C SER A 15 -16.23 -4.01 -9.43
N LEU A 16 -15.73 -5.24 -9.31
CA LEU A 16 -14.31 -5.52 -9.12
C LEU A 16 -13.49 -5.04 -10.33
N MET A 17 -13.92 -5.37 -11.54
CA MET A 17 -13.22 -4.98 -12.77
C MET A 17 -13.16 -3.46 -12.95
N LYS A 18 -14.18 -2.72 -12.51
CA LYS A 18 -14.18 -1.25 -12.48
C LYS A 18 -13.22 -0.68 -11.42
N ALA A 19 -13.10 -1.33 -10.26
CA ALA A 19 -12.21 -0.90 -9.18
C ALA A 19 -10.74 -1.29 -9.42
N LEU A 20 -10.49 -2.36 -10.18
CA LEU A 20 -9.17 -2.94 -10.38
C LEU A 20 -8.12 -1.94 -10.88
N PRO A 21 -8.39 -1.05 -11.86
CA PRO A 21 -7.41 -0.05 -12.29
C PRO A 21 -6.98 0.91 -11.18
N ALA A 22 -7.90 1.32 -10.31
CA ALA A 22 -7.58 2.20 -9.19
C ALA A 22 -6.75 1.47 -8.13
N LEU A 23 -7.10 0.22 -7.82
CA LEU A 23 -6.31 -0.65 -6.94
C LEU A 23 -4.89 -0.86 -7.49
N LEU A 24 -4.78 -1.12 -8.79
CA LEU A 24 -3.49 -1.30 -9.46
C LEU A 24 -2.66 -0.01 -9.49
N GLY A 25 -3.31 1.12 -9.74
CA GLY A 25 -2.68 2.45 -9.70
C GLY A 25 -2.18 2.81 -8.30
N ALA A 26 -2.86 2.37 -7.25
CA ALA A 26 -2.45 2.61 -5.87
C ALA A 26 -1.12 1.92 -5.52
N TYR A 27 -0.77 0.77 -6.14
CA TYR A 27 0.52 0.11 -5.87
C TYR A 27 1.71 1.01 -6.19
N VAL A 28 1.65 1.78 -7.28
CA VAL A 28 2.73 2.71 -7.65
C VAL A 28 2.88 3.81 -6.60
N THR A 29 1.76 4.35 -6.13
CA THR A 29 1.76 5.37 -5.07
C THR A 29 2.32 4.82 -3.76
N VAL A 30 1.91 3.62 -3.37
CA VAL A 30 2.39 2.94 -2.15
C VAL A 30 3.88 2.62 -2.27
N ALA A 31 4.36 2.13 -3.40
CA ALA A 31 5.78 1.87 -3.63
C ALA A 31 6.62 3.14 -3.52
N LYS A 32 6.16 4.26 -4.10
CA LYS A 32 6.83 5.56 -3.97
C LYS A 32 6.89 6.03 -2.51
N ALA A 33 5.81 5.84 -1.74
CA ALA A 33 5.80 6.19 -0.33
C ALA A 33 6.76 5.32 0.51
N HIS A 34 6.88 4.02 0.24
CA HIS A 34 7.88 3.17 0.89
C HIS A 34 9.30 3.64 0.57
N LYS A 35 9.57 3.99 -0.69
CA LYS A 35 10.89 4.53 -1.10
C LYS A 35 11.20 5.84 -0.38
N ALA A 36 10.25 6.77 -0.32
CA ALA A 36 10.45 8.04 0.37
C ALA A 36 10.75 7.83 1.86
N TYR A 37 10.05 6.90 2.52
CA TYR A 37 10.34 6.58 3.92
C TYR A 37 11.73 5.96 4.10
N PHE A 38 12.13 5.04 3.22
CA PHE A 38 13.48 4.48 3.19
C PHE A 38 14.54 5.58 3.07
N ASP A 39 14.39 6.48 2.10
CA ASP A 39 15.35 7.56 1.84
C ASP A 39 15.51 8.48 3.07
N GLU A 40 14.41 8.81 3.77
CA GLU A 40 14.47 9.62 5.00
C GLU A 40 15.15 8.90 6.16
N LEU A 41 14.99 7.58 6.30
CA LEU A 41 15.72 6.79 7.30
C LEU A 41 17.23 6.79 7.01
N VAL A 42 17.62 6.57 5.75
CA VAL A 42 19.04 6.61 5.37
C VAL A 42 19.63 8.00 5.64
N LYS A 43 18.91 9.06 5.30
CA LYS A 43 19.30 10.46 5.60
C LYS A 43 19.42 10.74 7.10
N ALA A 44 18.60 10.11 7.94
CA ALA A 44 18.68 10.20 9.39
C ALA A 44 19.87 9.41 10.00
N GLY A 45 20.64 8.69 9.19
CA GLY A 45 21.86 7.99 9.60
C GLY A 45 21.69 6.48 9.80
N PHE A 46 20.54 5.91 9.46
CA PHE A 46 20.39 4.45 9.43
C PHE A 46 21.16 3.87 8.24
N SER A 47 21.74 2.68 8.44
CA SER A 47 22.29 1.92 7.31
C SER A 47 21.16 1.42 6.40
N GLU A 48 21.46 1.19 5.12
CA GLU A 48 20.47 0.66 4.16
C GLU A 48 19.79 -0.63 4.64
N PRO A 49 20.50 -1.63 5.23
CA PRO A 49 19.84 -2.84 5.75
C PRO A 49 18.86 -2.55 6.89
N GLN A 50 19.18 -1.60 7.78
CA GLN A 50 18.30 -1.21 8.88
C GLN A 50 17.06 -0.49 8.34
N ALA A 51 17.23 0.44 7.39
CA ALA A 51 16.13 1.16 6.77
C ALA A 51 15.18 0.21 6.01
N LEU A 52 15.71 -0.75 5.24
CA LEU A 52 14.92 -1.79 4.58
C LEU A 52 14.14 -2.64 5.59
N HIS A 53 14.76 -3.03 6.69
CA HIS A 53 14.10 -3.80 7.74
C HIS A 53 12.93 -3.01 8.36
N ILE A 54 13.13 -1.74 8.70
CA ILE A 54 12.09 -0.88 9.27
C ILE A 54 10.91 -0.73 8.29
N VAL A 55 11.19 -0.41 7.03
CA VAL A 55 10.18 -0.20 6.00
C VAL A 55 9.38 -1.47 5.71
N SER A 56 10.04 -2.64 5.71
CA SER A 56 9.35 -3.93 5.47
C SER A 56 8.45 -4.38 6.62
N ILE A 57 8.76 -4.00 7.86
CA ILE A 57 7.95 -4.34 9.05
C ILE A 57 6.82 -3.32 9.27
N GLN A 58 7.10 -2.03 9.12
CA GLN A 58 6.15 -0.96 9.47
C GLN A 58 5.34 -0.44 8.29
N GLY A 59 5.77 -0.75 7.06
CA GLY A 59 5.18 -0.21 5.83
C GLY A 59 5.23 1.32 5.76
N VAL A 60 4.38 1.89 4.90
CA VAL A 60 4.23 3.35 4.77
C VAL A 60 3.72 4.04 6.03
N THR A 61 3.04 3.32 6.93
CA THR A 61 2.47 3.88 8.15
C THR A 61 3.52 4.23 9.21
N GLY A 62 4.68 3.55 9.20
CA GLY A 62 5.80 3.88 10.09
C GLY A 62 6.32 5.30 9.86
N GLY A 63 6.40 5.74 8.61
CA GLY A 63 6.80 7.10 8.23
C GLY A 63 5.74 8.17 8.52
N LEU A 64 4.47 7.79 8.69
CA LEU A 64 3.36 8.72 8.96
C LEU A 64 3.15 8.99 10.47
N ASN A 65 3.62 8.10 11.34
CA ASN A 65 3.50 8.25 12.81
C ASN A 65 4.69 8.98 13.46
N GLY A 66 5.70 9.39 12.70
CA GLY A 66 6.86 10.13 13.23
C GLY A 66 6.62 11.60 13.60
N GLY A 67 5.38 12.11 13.43
CA GLY A 67 5.05 13.53 13.60
C GLY A 67 4.23 13.90 14.85
N ASN A 68 3.74 12.92 15.63
CA ASN A 68 2.82 13.18 16.77
C ASN A 68 3.42 12.77 18.12
N TYR A 69 4.58 13.33 18.46
CA TYR A 69 4.98 13.48 19.87
C TYR A 69 4.68 14.92 20.29
N LYS A 70 3.46 15.14 20.77
CA LYS A 70 3.10 16.21 21.71
C LYS A 70 2.20 15.61 22.79
#